data_AF-A0A835BS55-F1
#
_entry.id   AF-A0A835BS55-F1
#
_cell.length_a   1.000
_cell.length_b   1.000
_cell.length_c   1.000
_cell.angle_alpha   90.00
_cell.angle_beta   90.00
_cell.angle_gamma   90.00
#
_symmetry.space_group_name_H-M   'P 1'
#
loop_
_entity.id
_entity.type
_entity.pdbx_description
1 polymer ?
#
loop_
_entity_poly.entity_id
_entity_poly.type
_entity_poly.pdbx_seq_one_letter_code
_entity_poly.pdbx_strand_id
1 'polypeptide(L)'
;MIVDPYLASYGAENPIFAVIQLAQTTMRSELGKMTLDKTFEERDALNENIVRAINEAATDWGLKWDISPPHGVKVAMEMQVEAERKKRAQILEAEGKKRAQILESEGEAGAVLALSEASARGIRMVSEAMTTKGSTKAANLRVAEQYVRAFSQVAKKGTTILLPSDGGNPSAFVAQAVKIFQQLQANSPQIEELEESAETDHAETSEMPPLIPDTDHGTNFSLQRRKDNI
;
A
#
# COMPACT_ATOMS: atom_id res chain seq x y z
N MET A 1 34.44 -38.50 11.77
CA MET A 1 34.86 -39.81 12.30
C MET A 1 35.35 -40.65 11.14
N ILE A 2 36.48 -41.35 11.28
CA ILE A 2 36.94 -42.33 10.29
C ILE A 2 36.02 -43.55 10.43
N VAL A 3 35.40 -43.95 9.33
CA VAL A 3 34.49 -45.11 9.24
C VAL A 3 35.25 -46.32 8.74
N ASP A 4 36.16 -46.12 7.78
CA ASP A 4 37.06 -47.16 7.27
C ASP A 4 38.54 -46.70 7.37
N PRO A 5 39.34 -47.26 8.29
CA PRO A 5 40.76 -46.93 8.44
C PRO A 5 41.64 -47.34 7.26
N TYR A 6 41.25 -48.35 6.47
CA TYR A 6 42.02 -48.87 5.35
C TYR A 6 41.91 -47.93 4.15
N LEU A 7 40.69 -47.53 3.78
CA LEU A 7 40.44 -46.53 2.73
C LEU A 7 41.05 -45.17 3.11
N ALA A 8 40.91 -44.74 4.37
CA ALA A 8 41.44 -43.45 4.83
C ALA A 8 42.98 -43.38 4.83
N SER A 9 43.69 -44.52 4.92
CA SER A 9 45.16 -44.56 4.95
C SER A 9 45.81 -44.78 3.58
N TYR A 10 45.06 -45.23 2.56
CA TYR A 10 45.58 -45.49 1.21
C TYR A 10 44.97 -44.60 0.11
N GLY A 11 43.81 -43.96 0.36
CA GLY A 11 43.09 -43.19 -0.66
C GLY A 11 43.66 -41.81 -1.00
N ALA A 12 44.44 -41.19 -0.10
CA ALA A 12 45.11 -39.90 -0.33
C ALA A 12 46.31 -39.72 0.63
N GLU A 13 47.39 -39.08 0.17
CA GLU A 13 48.54 -38.75 1.04
C GLU A 13 48.16 -37.82 2.22
N ASN A 14 47.07 -37.05 2.10
CA ASN A 14 46.55 -36.17 3.15
C ASN A 14 45.01 -36.06 3.06
N PRO A 15 44.23 -37.00 3.63
CA PRO A 15 42.76 -37.02 3.50
C PRO A 15 42.08 -35.77 4.08
N ILE A 16 42.63 -35.19 5.16
CA ILE A 16 42.09 -33.96 5.78
C ILE A 16 42.18 -32.77 4.82
N PHE A 17 43.30 -32.62 4.12
CA PHE A 17 43.47 -31.54 3.14
C PHE A 17 42.58 -31.74 1.91
N ALA A 18 42.47 -32.99 1.43
CA ALA A 18 41.58 -33.34 0.33
C ALA A 18 40.11 -32.99 0.63
N VAL A 19 39.62 -33.28 1.84
CA VAL A 19 38.26 -32.90 2.30
C VAL A 19 38.07 -31.37 2.33
N ILE A 20 39.07 -30.60 2.76
CA ILE A 20 38.96 -29.13 2.78
C ILE A 20 38.89 -28.57 1.34
N GLN A 21 39.72 -29.06 0.43
CA GLN A 21 39.72 -28.61 -0.97
C GLN A 21 38.44 -29.03 -1.72
N LEU A 22 37.95 -30.24 -1.45
CA LEU A 22 36.65 -30.71 -1.92
C LEU A 22 35.53 -29.82 -1.38
N ALA A 23 35.49 -29.55 -0.06
CA ALA A 23 34.50 -28.69 0.55
C ALA A 23 34.49 -27.27 -0.04
N GLN A 24 35.66 -26.67 -0.26
CA GLN A 24 35.78 -25.36 -0.93
C GLN A 24 35.28 -25.40 -2.38
N THR A 25 35.59 -26.47 -3.13
CA THR A 25 35.17 -26.64 -4.53
C THR A 25 33.66 -26.85 -4.63
N THR A 26 33.09 -27.69 -3.77
CA THR A 26 31.65 -27.93 -3.66
C THR A 26 30.92 -26.67 -3.22
N MET A 27 31.39 -25.94 -2.20
CA MET A 27 30.81 -24.64 -1.81
C MET A 27 30.80 -23.66 -2.99
N ARG A 28 31.93 -23.51 -3.70
CA ARG A 28 32.02 -22.63 -4.87
C ARG A 28 31.07 -23.06 -5.99
N SER A 29 30.89 -24.36 -6.22
CA SER A 29 29.99 -24.89 -7.24
C SER A 29 28.52 -24.67 -6.88
N GLU A 30 28.11 -24.99 -5.65
CA GLU A 30 26.72 -24.80 -5.19
C GLU A 30 26.34 -23.32 -5.15
N LEU A 31 27.22 -22.46 -4.61
CA LEU A 31 27.03 -21.00 -4.64
C LEU A 31 26.94 -20.45 -6.07
N GLY A 32 27.69 -21.01 -7.02
CA GLY A 32 27.68 -20.59 -8.42
C GLY A 32 26.45 -21.03 -9.22
N LYS A 33 25.65 -21.98 -8.72
CA LYS A 33 24.40 -22.44 -9.35
C LYS A 33 23.18 -21.61 -8.94
N MET A 34 23.28 -20.83 -7.87
CA MET A 34 22.19 -20.05 -7.30
C MET A 34 22.32 -18.56 -7.64
N THR A 35 21.20 -17.84 -7.67
CA THR A 35 21.23 -16.36 -7.70
C THR A 35 21.59 -15.83 -6.31
N LEU A 36 22.14 -14.62 -6.25
CA LEU A 36 22.57 -14.00 -4.98
C LEU A 36 21.41 -13.89 -3.97
N ASP A 37 20.24 -13.48 -4.41
CA ASP A 37 19.06 -13.34 -3.54
C ASP A 37 18.60 -14.70 -2.98
N LYS A 38 18.53 -15.73 -3.84
CA LYS A 38 18.21 -17.10 -3.41
C LYS A 38 19.25 -17.70 -2.46
N THR A 39 20.52 -17.32 -2.61
CA THR A 39 21.59 -17.75 -1.70
C THR A 39 21.33 -17.32 -0.25
N PHE A 40 20.65 -16.18 -0.05
CA PHE A 40 20.25 -15.71 1.28
C PHE A 40 18.93 -16.34 1.75
N GLU A 41 17.92 -16.43 0.88
CA GLU A 41 16.61 -17.04 1.22
C GLU A 41 16.71 -18.54 1.54
N GLU A 42 17.55 -19.28 0.81
CA GLU A 42 17.61 -20.75 0.84
C GLU A 42 18.86 -21.26 1.58
N ARG A 43 19.45 -20.47 2.50
CA ARG A 43 20.73 -20.80 3.17
C ARG A 43 20.73 -22.14 3.92
N ASP A 44 19.58 -22.59 4.43
CA ASP A 44 19.44 -23.93 5.02
C ASP A 44 19.52 -25.05 3.98
N ALA A 45 18.83 -24.91 2.85
CA ALA A 45 18.84 -25.87 1.74
C ALA A 45 20.21 -25.92 1.06
N LEU A 46 20.88 -24.77 0.91
CA LEU A 46 22.27 -24.69 0.47
C LEU A 46 23.19 -25.45 1.43
N ASN A 47 23.05 -25.26 2.74
CA ASN A 47 23.84 -25.97 3.73
C ASN A 47 23.57 -27.48 3.68
N GLU A 48 22.33 -27.93 3.51
CA GLU A 48 21.98 -29.35 3.31
C GLU A 48 22.60 -29.93 2.03
N ASN A 49 22.52 -29.21 0.90
CA ASN A 49 23.09 -29.65 -0.38
C ASN A 49 24.62 -29.78 -0.31
N ILE A 50 25.31 -28.81 0.30
CA ILE A 50 26.76 -28.88 0.58
C ILE A 50 27.06 -30.08 1.49
N VAL A 51 26.25 -30.30 2.53
CA VAL A 51 26.44 -31.40 3.48
C VAL A 51 26.27 -32.76 2.81
N ARG A 52 25.30 -32.91 1.92
CA ARG A 52 25.11 -34.13 1.13
C ARG A 52 26.28 -34.38 0.18
N ALA A 53 26.63 -33.38 -0.64
CA ALA A 53 27.62 -33.55 -1.71
C ALA A 53 29.04 -33.87 -1.21
N ILE A 54 29.50 -33.24 -0.11
CA ILE A 54 30.82 -33.62 0.45
C ILE A 54 30.72 -34.92 1.26
N ASN A 55 29.57 -35.29 1.86
CA ASN A 55 29.47 -36.60 2.52
C ASN A 55 29.51 -37.75 1.50
N GLU A 56 28.86 -37.59 0.35
CA GLU A 56 28.92 -38.52 -0.79
C GLU A 56 30.37 -38.75 -1.23
N ALA A 57 31.10 -37.69 -1.58
CA ALA A 57 32.50 -37.79 -1.97
C ALA A 57 33.47 -38.13 -0.80
N ALA A 58 33.06 -37.96 0.46
CA ALA A 58 33.84 -38.41 1.62
C ALA A 58 33.70 -39.92 1.90
N THR A 59 32.65 -40.59 1.38
CA THR A 59 32.55 -42.05 1.50
C THR A 59 33.63 -42.79 0.71
N ASP A 60 34.08 -42.26 -0.43
CA ASP A 60 35.23 -42.78 -1.20
C ASP A 60 36.54 -42.79 -0.38
N TRP A 61 36.65 -41.95 0.65
CA TRP A 61 37.79 -41.85 1.55
C TRP A 61 37.55 -42.50 2.92
N GLY A 62 36.41 -43.18 3.12
CA GLY A 62 36.05 -43.81 4.39
C GLY A 62 35.76 -42.82 5.52
N LEU A 63 35.37 -41.57 5.21
CA LEU A 63 35.17 -40.48 6.16
C LEU A 63 33.69 -40.10 6.28
N LYS A 64 33.20 -39.99 7.52
CA LYS A 64 31.90 -39.35 7.82
C LYS A 64 32.11 -38.06 8.58
N TRP A 65 31.54 -36.98 8.09
CA TRP A 65 31.70 -35.65 8.68
C TRP A 65 30.34 -35.02 8.99
N ASP A 66 30.30 -34.21 10.05
CA ASP A 66 29.12 -33.46 10.51
C ASP A 66 29.52 -32.00 10.72
N ILE A 67 29.12 -31.11 9.78
CA ILE A 67 29.25 -29.65 9.95
C ILE A 67 27.90 -29.15 10.41
N SER A 68 27.77 -29.05 11.73
CA SER A 68 26.83 -28.10 12.31
C SER A 68 27.45 -26.70 12.29
N PRO A 69 26.75 -25.65 11.83
CA PRO A 69 27.19 -24.28 12.03
C PRO A 69 27.44 -23.98 13.52
N PRO A 70 28.44 -23.15 13.89
CA PRO A 70 28.65 -22.76 15.27
C PRO A 70 27.44 -21.98 15.81
N HIS A 71 27.15 -22.12 17.11
CA HIS A 71 25.89 -21.65 17.72
C HIS A 71 25.56 -20.17 17.42
N GLY A 72 26.54 -19.27 17.50
CA GLY A 72 26.34 -17.84 17.21
C GLY A 72 25.87 -17.56 15.77
N VAL A 73 26.30 -18.37 14.78
CA VAL A 73 25.84 -18.25 13.38
C VAL A 73 24.42 -18.79 13.21
N LYS A 74 24.02 -19.82 13.97
CA LYS A 74 22.62 -20.29 13.99
C LYS A 74 21.69 -19.21 14.54
N VAL A 75 22.02 -18.65 15.71
CA VAL A 75 21.21 -17.60 16.34
C VAL A 75 21.10 -16.36 15.46
N ALA A 76 22.20 -15.92 14.83
CA ALA A 76 22.18 -14.79 13.90
C ALA A 76 21.29 -15.07 12.66
N MET A 77 21.35 -16.28 12.11
CA MET A 77 20.47 -16.69 11.01
C MET A 77 19.00 -16.74 11.44
N GLU A 78 18.69 -17.35 12.59
CA GLU A 78 17.33 -17.44 13.13
C GLU A 78 16.73 -16.04 13.32
N MET A 79 17.49 -15.09 13.88
CA MET A 79 17.09 -13.69 14.01
C MET A 79 16.85 -13.02 12.65
N GLN A 80 17.69 -13.26 11.64
CA GLN A 80 17.51 -12.73 10.29
C GLN A 80 16.23 -13.29 9.64
N VAL A 81 16.01 -14.60 9.72
CA VAL A 81 14.81 -15.28 9.18
C VAL A 81 13.55 -14.80 9.90
N GLU A 82 13.60 -14.59 11.22
CA GLU A 82 12.47 -14.04 11.97
C GLU A 82 12.18 -12.57 11.59
N ALA A 83 13.21 -11.74 11.44
CA ALA A 83 13.06 -10.35 11.00
C ALA A 83 12.47 -10.26 9.58
N GLU A 84 12.91 -11.12 8.67
CA GLU A 84 12.36 -11.19 7.32
C GLU A 84 10.92 -11.70 7.30
N ARG A 85 10.60 -12.75 8.07
CA ARG A 85 9.21 -13.23 8.24
C ARG A 85 8.31 -12.13 8.79
N LYS A 86 8.76 -11.35 9.79
CA LYS A 86 8.03 -10.18 10.33
C LYS A 86 7.80 -9.12 9.25
N LYS A 87 8.83 -8.78 8.45
CA LYS A 87 8.70 -7.82 7.33
C LYS A 87 7.70 -8.31 6.28
N ARG A 88 7.79 -9.57 5.84
CA ARG A 88 6.86 -10.17 4.87
C ARG A 88 5.43 -10.19 5.41
N ALA A 89 5.23 -10.53 6.69
CA ALA A 89 3.92 -10.50 7.35
C ALA A 89 3.32 -9.08 7.40
N GLN A 90 4.11 -8.06 7.77
CA GLN A 90 3.65 -6.67 7.81
C GLN A 90 3.26 -6.14 6.42
N ILE A 91 4.02 -6.47 5.38
CA ILE A 91 3.68 -6.10 3.99
C ILE A 91 2.35 -6.76 3.58
N LEU A 92 2.20 -8.07 3.84
CA LEU A 92 0.97 -8.81 3.53
C LEU A 92 -0.25 -8.27 4.30
N GLU A 93 -0.08 -7.88 5.57
CA GLU A 93 -1.14 -7.26 6.36
C GLU A 93 -1.53 -5.87 5.83
N ALA A 94 -0.55 -5.05 5.45
CA ALA A 94 -0.79 -3.72 4.87
C ALA A 94 -1.49 -3.81 3.50
N GLU A 95 -1.07 -4.74 2.64
CA GLU A 95 -1.74 -5.04 1.38
C GLU A 95 -3.16 -5.57 1.60
N GLY A 96 -3.35 -6.47 2.57
CA GLY A 96 -4.66 -6.99 2.96
C GLY A 96 -5.61 -5.88 3.41
N LYS A 97 -5.14 -4.98 4.28
CA LYS A 97 -5.89 -3.80 4.74
C LYS A 97 -6.26 -2.86 3.58
N LYS A 98 -5.31 -2.56 2.68
CA LYS A 98 -5.57 -1.73 1.50
C LYS A 98 -6.64 -2.37 0.59
N ARG A 99 -6.55 -3.67 0.32
CA ARG A 99 -7.53 -4.39 -0.52
C ARG A 99 -8.90 -4.46 0.15
N ALA A 100 -8.95 -4.69 1.46
CA ALA A 100 -10.20 -4.69 2.22
C ALA A 100 -10.92 -3.33 2.17
N GLN A 101 -10.19 -2.23 2.39
CA GLN A 101 -10.75 -0.87 2.34
C GLN A 101 -11.26 -0.51 0.93
N ILE A 102 -10.57 -0.94 -0.13
CA ILE A 102 -11.04 -0.77 -1.51
C ILE A 102 -12.35 -1.53 -1.74
N LEU A 103 -12.40 -2.83 -1.39
CA LEU A 103 -13.59 -3.67 -1.55
C LEU A 103 -14.79 -3.17 -0.74
N GLU A 104 -14.55 -2.64 0.47
CA GLU A 104 -15.57 -2.00 1.30
C GLU A 104 -16.12 -0.74 0.63
N SER A 105 -15.24 0.15 0.16
CA SER A 105 -15.63 1.39 -0.55
C SER A 105 -16.36 1.11 -1.88
N GLU A 106 -15.92 0.11 -2.64
CA GLU A 106 -16.58 -0.34 -3.87
C GLU A 106 -17.96 -0.96 -3.57
N GLY A 107 -18.07 -1.72 -2.48
CA GLY A 107 -19.33 -2.28 -2.00
C GLY A 107 -20.33 -1.21 -1.57
N GLU A 108 -19.89 -0.21 -0.80
CA GLU A 108 -20.70 0.93 -0.41
C GLU A 108 -21.16 1.75 -1.62
N ALA A 109 -20.24 2.10 -2.52
CA ALA A 109 -20.56 2.84 -3.74
C ALA A 109 -21.56 2.07 -4.63
N GLY A 110 -21.35 0.76 -4.81
CA GLY A 110 -22.27 -0.12 -5.52
C GLY A 110 -23.66 -0.18 -4.87
N ALA A 111 -23.74 -0.25 -3.54
CA ALA A 111 -24.99 -0.26 -2.80
C ALA A 111 -25.75 1.09 -2.94
N VAL A 112 -25.05 2.22 -2.84
CA VAL A 112 -25.63 3.56 -3.02
C VAL A 112 -26.14 3.77 -4.45
N LEU A 113 -25.39 3.31 -5.46
CA LEU A 113 -25.82 3.35 -6.86
C LEU A 113 -27.06 2.48 -7.09
N ALA A 114 -27.06 1.23 -6.61
CA ALA A 114 -28.20 0.32 -6.74
C ALA A 114 -29.47 0.86 -6.05
N LEU A 115 -29.32 1.45 -4.86
CA LEU A 115 -30.43 2.10 -4.14
C LEU A 115 -30.95 3.34 -4.90
N SER A 116 -30.05 4.18 -5.41
CA SER A 116 -30.41 5.38 -6.18
C SER A 116 -31.14 5.02 -7.47
N GLU A 117 -30.67 4.00 -8.19
CA GLU A 117 -31.31 3.49 -9.40
C GLU A 117 -32.66 2.82 -9.11
N ALA A 118 -32.78 2.05 -8.01
CA ALA A 118 -34.05 1.50 -7.55
C ALA A 118 -35.06 2.60 -7.19
N SER A 119 -34.62 3.66 -6.50
CA SER A 119 -35.43 4.82 -6.17
C SER A 119 -35.90 5.56 -7.42
N ALA A 120 -34.99 5.84 -8.37
CA ALA A 120 -35.33 6.48 -9.65
C ALA A 120 -36.34 5.66 -10.47
N ARG A 121 -36.16 4.34 -10.57
CA ARG A 121 -37.13 3.43 -11.18
C ARG A 121 -38.49 3.46 -10.47
N GLY A 122 -38.49 3.47 -9.14
CA GLY A 122 -39.71 3.57 -8.32
C GLY A 122 -40.47 4.88 -8.57
N ILE A 123 -39.78 6.01 -8.53
CA ILE A 123 -40.35 7.34 -8.84
C ILE A 123 -40.93 7.36 -10.26
N ARG A 124 -40.22 6.78 -11.24
CA ARG A 124 -40.70 6.73 -12.63
C ARG A 124 -41.98 5.90 -12.77
N MET A 125 -42.03 4.70 -12.18
CA MET A 125 -43.24 3.86 -12.18
C MET A 125 -44.43 4.54 -11.50
N VAL A 126 -44.20 5.26 -10.39
CA VAL A 126 -45.24 6.04 -9.70
C VAL A 126 -45.72 7.20 -10.58
N SER A 127 -44.80 7.92 -11.24
CA SER A 127 -45.12 9.01 -12.17
C SER A 127 -45.96 8.52 -13.36
N GLU A 128 -45.58 7.40 -13.98
CA GLU A 128 -46.34 6.77 -15.06
C GLU A 128 -47.78 6.44 -14.62
N ALA A 129 -47.96 5.84 -13.42
CA ALA A 129 -49.26 5.56 -12.80
C ALA A 129 -50.04 6.82 -12.33
N MET A 130 -49.38 7.97 -12.21
CA MET A 130 -50.02 9.25 -11.88
C MET A 130 -50.65 9.94 -13.08
N THR A 131 -50.30 9.55 -14.30
CA THR A 131 -50.85 10.11 -15.55
C THR A 131 -52.34 9.77 -15.77
N THR A 132 -52.88 8.77 -15.05
CA THR A 132 -54.28 8.34 -15.19
C THR A 132 -55.25 9.31 -14.50
N LYS A 133 -56.37 9.64 -15.17
CA LYS A 133 -57.37 10.62 -14.68
C LYS A 133 -57.85 10.30 -13.26
N GLY A 134 -57.55 11.19 -12.31
CA GLY A 134 -57.94 11.10 -10.90
C GLY A 134 -56.77 10.79 -9.93
N SER A 135 -55.64 10.31 -10.43
CA SER A 135 -54.52 9.84 -9.59
C SER A 135 -53.88 10.96 -8.74
N THR A 136 -53.85 12.20 -9.25
CA THR A 136 -53.32 13.38 -8.52
C THR A 136 -54.07 13.68 -7.21
N LYS A 137 -55.38 13.37 -7.13
CA LYS A 137 -56.16 13.60 -5.90
C LYS A 137 -55.89 12.52 -4.85
N ALA A 138 -55.67 11.28 -5.28
CA ALA A 138 -55.25 10.18 -4.40
C ALA A 138 -53.80 10.37 -3.90
N ALA A 139 -52.91 10.89 -4.74
CA ALA A 139 -51.54 11.24 -4.39
C ALA A 139 -51.47 12.29 -3.27
N ASN A 140 -52.19 13.41 -3.44
CA ASN A 140 -52.22 14.48 -2.44
C ASN A 140 -52.78 13.99 -1.10
N LEU A 141 -53.82 13.13 -1.13
CA LEU A 141 -54.35 12.49 0.08
C LEU A 141 -53.29 11.62 0.76
N ARG A 142 -52.55 10.81 0.01
CA ARG A 142 -51.51 9.91 0.56
C ARG A 142 -50.29 10.66 1.10
N VAL A 143 -49.92 11.80 0.52
CA VAL A 143 -48.90 12.71 1.09
C VAL A 143 -49.40 13.30 2.41
N ALA A 144 -50.65 13.75 2.48
CA ALA A 144 -51.25 14.25 3.72
C ALA A 144 -51.31 13.16 4.82
N GLU A 145 -51.68 11.92 4.47
CA GLU A 145 -51.62 10.77 5.37
C GLU A 145 -50.21 10.53 5.92
N GLN A 146 -49.18 10.51 5.05
CA GLN A 146 -47.80 10.32 5.50
C GLN A 146 -47.31 11.48 6.38
N TYR A 147 -47.63 12.72 6.03
CA TYR A 147 -47.29 13.90 6.84
C TYR A 147 -47.91 13.81 8.24
N VAL A 148 -49.21 13.54 8.36
CA VAL A 148 -49.90 13.36 9.65
C VAL A 148 -49.32 12.18 10.43
N ARG A 149 -48.95 11.08 9.76
CA ARG A 149 -48.34 9.90 10.40
C ARG A 149 -46.93 10.18 10.92
N ALA A 150 -46.11 10.93 10.17
CA ALA A 150 -44.79 11.38 10.59
C ALA A 150 -44.89 12.38 11.76
N PHE A 151 -45.78 13.38 11.66
CA PHE A 151 -46.07 14.28 12.77
C PHE A 151 -46.57 13.54 14.01
N SER A 152 -47.42 12.54 13.87
CA SER A 152 -47.87 11.69 14.99
C SER A 152 -46.72 10.92 15.64
N GLN A 153 -45.74 10.45 14.87
CA GLN A 153 -44.55 9.79 15.42
C GLN A 153 -43.61 10.78 16.13
N VAL A 154 -43.43 11.99 15.59
CA VAL A 154 -42.64 13.06 16.23
C VAL A 154 -43.33 13.53 17.53
N ALA A 155 -44.64 13.78 17.50
CA ALA A 155 -45.42 14.15 18.67
C ALA A 155 -45.45 13.04 19.76
N LYS A 156 -45.38 11.76 19.37
CA LYS A 156 -45.23 10.63 20.31
C LYS A 156 -43.82 10.49 20.89
N LYS A 157 -42.80 11.06 20.26
CA LYS A 157 -41.40 11.01 20.73
C LYS A 157 -40.92 12.28 21.41
N GLY A 158 -41.53 13.43 21.13
CA GLY A 158 -41.11 14.75 21.61
C GLY A 158 -42.07 15.38 22.61
N THR A 159 -41.87 15.13 23.90
CA THR A 159 -42.42 15.98 24.96
C THR A 159 -41.46 17.14 25.23
N THR A 160 -41.77 18.31 24.68
CA THR A 160 -41.55 19.66 25.24
C THR A 160 -41.82 20.68 24.13
N ILE A 161 -43.00 21.29 24.15
CA ILE A 161 -43.20 22.57 23.45
C ILE A 161 -42.68 23.63 24.42
N LEU A 162 -41.53 24.21 24.13
CA LEU A 162 -41.03 25.39 24.81
C LEU A 162 -41.88 26.61 24.41
N LEU A 163 -43.02 26.78 25.09
CA LEU A 163 -43.65 28.09 25.19
C LEU A 163 -42.82 28.90 26.20
N PRO A 164 -42.13 29.98 25.81
CA PRO A 164 -41.59 30.91 26.80
C PRO A 164 -42.74 31.54 27.57
N SER A 165 -42.56 31.66 28.88
CA SER A 165 -43.56 32.17 29.83
C SER A 165 -43.80 33.69 29.75
N ASP A 166 -43.28 34.36 28.70
CA ASP A 166 -43.58 35.74 28.35
C ASP A 166 -44.11 35.81 26.91
N GLY A 167 -45.35 35.35 26.75
CA GLY A 167 -46.07 35.36 25.47
C GLY A 167 -46.56 36.75 25.03
N GLY A 168 -46.12 37.84 25.67
CA GLY A 168 -46.62 39.19 25.45
C GLY A 168 -45.87 40.02 24.41
N ASN A 169 -44.63 39.66 24.05
CA ASN A 169 -43.73 40.60 23.36
C ASN A 169 -42.95 39.98 22.17
N PRO A 170 -43.46 40.08 20.93
CA PRO A 170 -42.77 39.53 19.75
C PRO A 170 -41.39 40.16 19.49
N SER A 171 -41.16 41.39 19.98
CA SER A 171 -39.86 42.07 19.88
C SER A 171 -38.75 41.35 20.66
N ALA A 172 -39.08 40.68 21.78
CA ALA A 172 -38.11 39.93 22.57
C ALA A 172 -37.64 38.66 21.82
N PHE A 173 -38.54 37.98 21.13
CA PHE A 173 -38.20 36.86 20.23
C PHE A 173 -37.25 37.28 19.12
N VAL A 174 -37.55 38.38 18.43
CA VAL A 174 -36.69 38.89 17.34
C VAL A 174 -35.32 39.30 17.89
N ALA A 175 -35.26 39.99 19.03
CA ALA A 175 -33.99 40.35 19.66
C ALA A 175 -33.13 39.12 20.04
N GLN A 176 -33.75 38.08 20.61
CA GLN A 176 -33.06 36.83 20.96
C GLN A 176 -32.54 36.10 19.71
N ALA A 177 -33.36 36.02 18.66
CA ALA A 177 -32.99 35.38 17.39
C ALA A 177 -31.85 36.14 16.67
N VAL A 178 -31.92 37.47 16.59
CA VAL A 178 -30.86 38.31 16.01
C VAL A 178 -29.56 38.18 16.80
N LYS A 179 -29.62 38.08 18.13
CA LYS A 179 -28.42 37.90 18.97
C LYS A 179 -27.75 36.54 18.74
N ILE A 180 -28.52 35.47 18.60
CA ILE A 180 -28.00 34.14 18.24
C ILE A 180 -27.39 34.18 16.84
N PHE A 181 -28.06 34.80 15.87
CA PHE A 181 -27.56 34.97 14.50
C PHE A 181 -26.22 35.74 14.47
N GLN A 182 -26.11 36.85 15.22
CA GLN A 182 -24.87 37.62 15.34
C GLN A 182 -23.75 36.83 16.00
N GLN A 183 -24.03 36.00 17.02
CA GLN A 183 -23.01 35.15 17.64
C GLN A 183 -22.52 34.02 16.72
N LEU A 184 -23.38 33.49 15.83
CA LEU A 184 -22.98 32.52 14.80
C LEU A 184 -22.16 33.19 13.69
N GLN A 185 -22.55 34.41 13.29
CA GLN A 185 -21.85 35.18 12.25
C GLN A 185 -20.47 35.68 12.74
N ALA A 186 -20.34 36.07 14.00
CA ALA A 186 -19.09 36.54 14.60
C ALA A 186 -18.07 35.42 14.91
N ASN A 187 -18.46 34.15 14.84
CA ASN A 187 -17.63 33.01 15.24
C ASN A 187 -17.52 31.92 14.16
N SER A 188 -17.65 32.31 12.89
CA SER A 188 -17.36 31.46 11.72
C SER A 188 -15.99 31.85 11.15
N PRO A 189 -15.05 30.90 10.93
CA PRO A 189 -13.75 31.21 10.34
C PRO A 189 -13.89 31.61 8.86
N GLN A 190 -13.01 32.49 8.41
CA GLN A 190 -12.92 32.91 7.01
C GLN A 190 -12.54 31.70 6.14
N ILE A 191 -13.34 31.44 5.10
CA ILE A 191 -12.94 30.59 3.98
C ILE A 191 -12.55 31.52 2.85
N GLU A 192 -11.29 31.44 2.46
CA GLU A 192 -10.66 32.25 1.42
C GLU A 192 -11.10 31.76 0.03
N GLU A 193 -11.47 32.69 -0.86
CA GLU A 193 -11.90 32.37 -2.22
C GLU A 193 -10.68 31.99 -3.08
N LEU A 194 -10.72 30.82 -3.74
CA LEU A 194 -9.76 30.41 -4.76
C LEU A 194 -10.44 29.62 -5.89
N GLU A 195 -11.28 30.30 -6.67
CA GLU A 195 -11.57 29.93 -8.07
C GLU A 195 -11.68 31.20 -8.93
N GLU A 196 -10.69 31.47 -9.77
CA GLU A 196 -10.85 31.94 -11.18
C GLU A 196 -9.46 32.22 -11.81
N SER A 197 -8.95 31.29 -12.63
CA SER A 197 -8.05 31.61 -13.76
C SER A 197 -7.87 30.42 -14.73
N ALA A 198 -8.90 30.19 -15.55
CA ALA A 198 -8.79 29.57 -16.88
C ALA A 198 -9.78 30.36 -17.76
N GLU A 199 -9.49 30.84 -18.97
CA GLU A 199 -8.37 30.66 -19.92
C GLU A 199 -7.81 32.08 -20.29
N THR A 200 -6.87 32.38 -21.19
CA THR A 200 -6.51 31.74 -22.47
C THR A 200 -5.14 32.22 -23.01
N ASP A 201 -4.42 31.27 -23.61
CA ASP A 201 -3.68 31.36 -24.89
C ASP A 201 -2.21 31.81 -25.06
N HIS A 202 -1.61 31.10 -26.04
CA HIS A 202 -0.41 31.37 -26.86
C HIS A 202 1.00 31.28 -26.23
N ALA A 203 1.51 30.06 -26.26
CA ALA A 203 2.74 29.65 -26.98
C ALA A 203 4.03 30.51 -26.86
N GLU A 204 5.03 29.94 -26.17
CA GLU A 204 6.38 29.82 -26.74
C GLU A 204 7.14 28.64 -26.13
N THR A 205 7.78 27.84 -27.00
CA THR A 205 8.68 26.74 -26.64
C THR A 205 10.09 27.26 -26.38
N SER A 206 10.80 26.78 -25.35
CA SER A 206 12.22 26.34 -25.44
C SER A 206 12.80 25.84 -24.10
N GLU A 207 13.16 24.56 -24.11
CA GLU A 207 14.35 23.92 -23.51
C GLU A 207 14.75 24.14 -22.04
N MET A 208 14.76 23.01 -21.32
CA MET A 208 15.57 22.74 -20.13
C MET A 208 17.03 22.45 -20.54
N PRO A 209 18.06 22.97 -19.85
CA PRO A 209 19.45 22.77 -20.26
C PRO A 209 19.91 21.31 -20.08
N PRO A 210 20.62 20.70 -21.06
CA PRO A 210 20.99 19.29 -21.01
C PRO A 210 22.20 19.01 -20.13
N LEU A 211 22.24 17.80 -19.58
CA LEU A 211 23.40 17.20 -18.93
C LEU A 211 24.17 16.32 -19.94
N ILE A 212 25.52 16.36 -19.84
CA ILE A 212 26.51 15.58 -20.61
C ILE A 212 26.81 16.14 -22.02
N PRO A 213 28.07 16.53 -22.32
CA PRO A 213 28.55 16.75 -23.68
C PRO A 213 29.27 15.49 -24.21
N ASP A 214 28.70 14.86 -25.25
CA ASP A 214 29.42 13.84 -26.03
C ASP A 214 30.32 14.46 -27.11
N THR A 215 31.28 13.66 -27.56
CA THR A 215 32.50 14.13 -28.24
C THR A 215 32.42 14.30 -29.75
N ASP A 216 33.23 15.25 -30.23
CA ASP A 216 33.92 15.30 -31.54
C ASP A 216 33.10 15.55 -32.82
N HIS A 217 33.27 16.76 -33.37
CA HIS A 217 33.61 16.91 -34.79
C HIS A 217 34.57 18.10 -34.97
N GLY A 218 35.80 17.83 -35.40
CA GLY A 218 36.83 18.85 -35.53
C GLY A 218 36.68 19.79 -36.73
N THR A 219 37.25 21.00 -36.59
CA THR A 219 38.04 21.63 -37.67
C THR A 219 38.94 22.76 -37.14
N ASN A 220 40.25 22.55 -37.30
CA ASN A 220 41.34 23.53 -37.41
C ASN A 220 41.15 24.99 -36.91
N PHE A 221 41.96 25.40 -35.91
CA PHE A 221 42.68 26.67 -36.02
C PHE A 221 44.06 26.69 -35.33
N SER A 222 45.10 26.79 -36.15
CA SER A 222 46.37 27.52 -35.95
C SER A 222 47.31 27.21 -34.78
N LEU A 223 48.46 26.63 -35.14
CA LEU A 223 49.68 26.56 -34.35
C LEU A 223 50.23 27.95 -33.97
N GLN A 224 50.61 28.15 -32.71
CA GLN A 224 51.64 29.12 -32.34
C GLN A 224 52.50 28.61 -31.18
N ARG A 225 53.67 28.04 -31.54
CA ARG A 225 54.76 27.79 -30.59
C ARG A 225 55.30 29.12 -30.09
N ARG A 226 55.33 29.32 -28.77
CA ARG A 226 56.40 30.11 -28.14
C ARG A 226 57.26 29.19 -27.27
N LYS A 227 58.56 29.44 -27.34
CA LYS A 227 59.62 28.77 -26.61
C LYS A 227 59.84 29.47 -25.26
N ASP A 228 60.68 28.84 -24.43
CA ASP A 228 61.38 29.42 -23.27
C ASP A 228 60.40 29.86 -22.14
N ASN A 229 60.73 29.94 -20.84
CA ASN A 229 61.90 29.60 -20.04
C ASN A 229 61.36 29.34 -18.61
N ILE A 230 62.00 28.61 -17.69
CA ILE A 230 63.36 28.05 -17.62
C ILE A 230 63.26 26.53 -17.48
#